data_AF-A0A5M8PGN1-F1
#
_entry.id   AF-A0A5M8PGN1-F1
#
_cell.length_a   1.000
_cell.length_b   1.000
_cell.length_c   1.000
_cell.angle_alpha   90.00
_cell.angle_beta   90.00
_cell.angle_gamma   90.00
#
_symmetry.space_group_name_H-M   'P 1'
#
loop_
_entity.id
_entity.type
_entity.pdbx_description
1 polymer ?
#
loop_
_entity_poly.entity_id
_entity_poly.type
_entity_poly.pdbx_seq_one_letter_code
_entity_poly.pdbx_strand_id
1 'polypeptide(L)'
;MPQLICTPWRNNTELLRVRECLYPSKDSTESDLRRKACNLIYAWKIRGLLPHAVESTAFLTDAVLHDNVDINSTFAIRAVYSTAFCRFVTGLTDSYQEGRHKKSMYQVAKDIDLPASFVELRHQAIHEDLPSLVVLRRATARALEWLWDYYWQHQDEPNKSLVELNTSVLFGLDKTSELLEGQEENRGERPREDKADENEGIYKWEGLWLPKPIGCG
;
A
#
# COMPACT_ATOMS: atom_id res chain seq x y z
N MET A 1 16.04 -4.58 -27.86
CA MET A 1 15.17 -5.75 -27.65
C MET A 1 13.78 -5.24 -27.28
N PRO A 2 12.67 -5.83 -27.75
CA PRO A 2 11.34 -5.42 -27.32
C PRO A 2 11.20 -5.65 -25.81
N GLN A 3 10.65 -4.67 -25.08
CA GLN A 3 10.36 -4.79 -23.66
C GLN A 3 9.14 -5.71 -23.50
N LEU A 4 9.35 -6.93 -23.00
CA LEU A 4 8.28 -7.84 -22.62
C LEU A 4 7.78 -7.45 -21.23
N ILE A 5 6.50 -7.10 -21.13
CA ILE A 5 5.87 -6.73 -19.86
C ILE A 5 4.92 -7.84 -19.46
N CYS A 6 5.14 -8.42 -18.29
CA CYS A 6 4.31 -9.48 -17.72
C CYS A 6 3.25 -8.85 -16.83
N THR A 7 1.98 -9.12 -17.11
CA THR A 7 0.84 -8.66 -16.30
C THR A 7 0.17 -9.82 -15.57
N PRO A 8 -0.41 -9.60 -14.37
CA PRO A 8 -1.04 -10.68 -13.60
C PRO A 8 -2.43 -11.05 -14.13
N TRP A 9 -3.11 -10.15 -14.86
CA TRP A 9 -4.32 -10.45 -15.61
C TRP A 9 -4.01 -11.12 -16.95
N ARG A 10 -4.97 -11.91 -17.45
CA ARG A 10 -4.83 -12.70 -18.69
C ARG A 10 -4.82 -11.84 -19.95
N ASN A 11 -5.65 -10.80 -19.98
CA ASN A 11 -5.76 -9.85 -21.09
C ASN A 11 -6.28 -8.50 -20.57
N ASN A 12 -6.08 -7.44 -21.36
CA ASN A 12 -6.48 -6.09 -20.98
C ASN A 12 -7.99 -5.99 -20.68
N THR A 13 -8.83 -6.75 -21.39
CA THR A 13 -10.28 -6.82 -21.14
C THR A 13 -10.63 -7.25 -19.70
N GLU A 14 -9.84 -8.14 -19.08
CA GLU A 14 -10.04 -8.53 -17.69
C GLU A 14 -9.79 -7.36 -16.72
N LEU A 15 -8.77 -6.54 -16.99
CA LEU A 15 -8.49 -5.32 -16.25
C LEU A 15 -9.62 -4.29 -16.40
N LEU A 16 -10.14 -4.09 -17.61
CA LEU A 16 -11.24 -3.15 -17.85
C LEU A 16 -12.55 -3.57 -17.16
N ARG A 17 -12.85 -4.88 -17.11
CA ARG A 17 -13.99 -5.39 -16.34
C ARG A 17 -13.83 -5.14 -14.84
N VAL A 18 -12.63 -5.30 -14.31
CA VAL A 18 -12.33 -4.97 -12.91
C VAL A 18 -12.51 -3.47 -12.66
N ARG A 19 -12.06 -2.61 -13.58
CA ARG A 19 -12.29 -1.17 -13.52
C ARG A 19 -13.78 -0.84 -13.44
N GLU A 20 -14.60 -1.40 -14.33
CA GLU A 20 -16.06 -1.21 -14.34
C GLU A 20 -16.72 -1.65 -13.02
N CYS A 21 -16.24 -2.76 -12.44
CA CYS A 21 -16.74 -3.24 -11.15
C CYS A 21 -16.33 -2.34 -9.98
N LEU A 22 -15.13 -1.76 -10.01
CA LEU A 22 -14.61 -0.86 -8.96
C LEU A 22 -15.27 0.54 -9.01
N TYR A 23 -15.58 1.01 -10.22
CA TYR A 23 -16.18 2.32 -10.50
C TYR A 23 -17.56 2.17 -11.15
N PRO A 24 -18.58 1.66 -10.42
CA PRO A 24 -19.91 1.49 -10.97
C PRO A 24 -20.53 2.85 -11.32
N SER A 25 -21.24 2.91 -12.45
CA SER A 25 -22.02 4.10 -12.81
C SER A 25 -23.10 4.37 -11.76
N LYS A 26 -23.40 5.65 -11.51
CA LYS A 26 -24.44 6.07 -10.55
C LYS A 26 -25.84 5.57 -10.94
N ASP A 27 -26.04 5.27 -12.22
CA ASP A 27 -27.32 4.79 -12.77
C ASP A 27 -27.44 3.25 -12.77
N SER A 28 -26.38 2.54 -12.36
CA SER A 28 -26.39 1.08 -12.28
C SER A 28 -27.30 0.60 -11.15
N THR A 29 -28.35 -0.14 -11.51
CA THR A 29 -29.21 -0.86 -10.54
C THR A 29 -28.66 -2.26 -10.21
N GLU A 30 -27.49 -2.61 -10.73
CA GLU A 30 -26.89 -3.93 -10.53
C GLU A 30 -26.36 -4.12 -9.09
N SER A 31 -26.27 -5.40 -8.68
CA SER A 31 -25.66 -5.81 -7.41
C SER A 31 -24.23 -5.26 -7.31
N ASP A 32 -23.82 -4.83 -6.11
CA ASP A 32 -22.46 -4.35 -5.87
C ASP A 32 -21.42 -5.45 -6.14
N LEU A 33 -20.65 -5.31 -7.22
CA LEU A 33 -19.62 -6.25 -7.65
C LEU A 33 -18.23 -5.90 -7.11
N ARG A 34 -18.08 -4.78 -6.38
CA ARG A 34 -16.77 -4.30 -5.90
C ARG A 34 -16.05 -5.34 -5.05
N ARG A 35 -16.78 -6.09 -4.21
CA ARG A 35 -16.17 -7.16 -3.39
C ARG A 35 -15.53 -8.26 -4.25
N LYS A 36 -16.20 -8.66 -5.34
CA LYS A 36 -15.66 -9.65 -6.27
C LYS A 36 -14.42 -9.11 -6.99
N ALA A 37 -14.44 -7.84 -7.39
CA ALA A 37 -13.29 -7.17 -8.00
C ALA A 37 -12.08 -7.13 -7.05
N CYS A 38 -12.28 -6.74 -5.78
CA CYS A 38 -11.20 -6.76 -4.78
C CYS A 38 -10.61 -8.17 -4.61
N ASN A 39 -11.44 -9.21 -4.49
CA ASN A 39 -10.97 -10.59 -4.37
C ASN A 39 -10.13 -11.04 -5.57
N LEU A 40 -10.52 -10.64 -6.79
CA LEU A 40 -9.76 -10.94 -7.99
C LEU A 40 -8.40 -10.21 -8.01
N ILE A 41 -8.37 -8.94 -7.60
CA ILE A 41 -7.11 -8.18 -7.48
C ILE A 41 -6.18 -8.82 -6.45
N TYR A 42 -6.70 -9.30 -5.33
CA TYR A 42 -5.89 -10.03 -4.35
C TYR A 42 -5.35 -11.34 -4.92
N ALA A 43 -6.10 -12.05 -5.75
CA ALA A 43 -5.58 -13.21 -6.47
C ALA A 43 -4.48 -12.83 -7.47
N TRP A 44 -4.61 -11.71 -8.18
CA TRP A 44 -3.57 -11.19 -9.07
C TRP A 44 -2.29 -10.82 -8.33
N LYS A 45 -2.40 -10.27 -7.11
CA LYS A 45 -1.26 -9.96 -6.26
C LYS A 45 -0.45 -11.20 -5.88
N ILE A 46 -1.11 -12.35 -5.68
CA ILE A 46 -0.43 -13.63 -5.40
C ILE A 46 0.29 -14.14 -6.65
N ARG A 47 -0.29 -13.91 -7.84
CA ARG A 47 0.22 -14.42 -9.12
C ARG A 47 1.49 -13.71 -9.58
N GLY A 48 1.66 -12.44 -9.25
CA GLY A 48 2.83 -11.68 -9.68
C GLY A 48 2.76 -10.20 -9.31
N LEU A 49 3.55 -9.41 -10.03
CA LEU A 49 3.66 -7.97 -9.79
C LEU A 49 2.36 -7.27 -10.18
N LEU A 50 1.73 -6.64 -9.19
CA LEU A 50 0.52 -5.87 -9.34
C LEU A 50 0.87 -4.38 -9.33
N PRO A 51 0.43 -3.57 -10.31
CA PRO A 51 0.62 -2.13 -10.23
C PRO A 51 0.04 -1.57 -8.93
N HIS A 52 0.81 -0.72 -8.25
CA HIS A 52 0.43 -0.14 -6.96
C HIS A 52 -0.89 0.63 -7.02
N ALA A 53 -1.20 1.27 -8.16
CA ALA A 53 -2.48 1.94 -8.37
C ALA A 53 -3.67 0.96 -8.29
N VAL A 54 -3.53 -0.24 -8.88
CA VAL A 54 -4.57 -1.28 -8.83
C VAL A 54 -4.73 -1.81 -7.40
N GLU A 55 -3.63 -2.07 -6.71
CA GLU A 55 -3.64 -2.52 -5.32
C GLU A 55 -4.27 -1.48 -4.38
N SER A 56 -3.87 -0.22 -4.52
CA SER A 56 -4.38 0.90 -3.72
C SER A 56 -5.88 1.09 -3.91
N THR A 57 -6.35 0.96 -5.15
CA THR A 57 -7.79 1.05 -5.47
C THR A 57 -8.55 -0.07 -4.76
N ALA A 58 -8.02 -1.30 -4.74
CA ALA A 58 -8.63 -2.41 -4.03
C ALA A 58 -8.68 -2.16 -2.51
N PHE A 59 -7.59 -1.70 -1.89
CA PHE A 59 -7.58 -1.40 -0.45
C PHE A 59 -8.57 -0.30 -0.06
N LEU A 60 -8.60 0.80 -0.82
CA LEU A 60 -9.52 1.90 -0.57
C LEU A 60 -10.98 1.48 -0.76
N THR A 61 -11.26 0.68 -1.80
CA THR A 61 -12.61 0.14 -2.04
C THR A 61 -13.02 -0.85 -0.96
N ASP A 62 -12.10 -1.72 -0.52
CA ASP A 62 -12.34 -2.68 0.56
C ASP A 62 -12.65 -1.97 1.88
N ALA A 63 -11.98 -0.85 2.17
CA ALA A 63 -12.29 0.01 3.31
C ALA A 63 -13.70 0.61 3.23
N VAL A 64 -14.12 1.07 2.05
CA VAL A 64 -15.49 1.56 1.82
C VAL A 64 -16.52 0.43 2.02
N LEU A 65 -16.23 -0.78 1.55
CA LEU A 65 -17.13 -1.92 1.74
C LEU A 65 -17.16 -2.44 3.18
N HIS A 66 -16.13 -2.16 3.97
CA HIS A 66 -16.05 -2.49 5.41
C HIS A 66 -16.79 -1.46 6.29
N ASP A 67 -17.14 -0.30 5.73
CA ASP A 67 -17.75 0.82 6.42
C ASP A 67 -19.24 0.58 6.74
N ASN A 68 -19.48 -0.30 7.71
CA ASN A 68 -20.79 -0.58 8.27
C ASN A 68 -20.73 -0.38 9.79
N VAL A 69 -21.33 0.72 10.27
CA VAL A 69 -21.33 1.12 11.68
C VAL A 69 -22.23 0.24 12.56
N ASP A 70 -23.17 -0.50 11.98
CA ASP A 70 -24.06 -1.40 12.72
C ASP A 70 -23.37 -2.74 13.04
N ILE A 71 -22.37 -3.12 12.23
CA ILE A 71 -21.61 -4.37 12.36
C ILE A 71 -20.25 -4.13 13.01
N ASN A 72 -19.55 -3.07 12.60
CA ASN A 72 -18.17 -2.81 12.97
C ASN A 72 -18.05 -1.62 13.91
N SER A 73 -17.12 -1.71 14.87
CA SER A 73 -16.83 -0.58 15.75
C SER A 73 -16.26 0.60 14.97
N THR A 74 -16.59 1.82 15.40
CA THR A 74 -16.06 3.05 14.79
C THR A 74 -14.54 3.07 14.73
N PHE A 75 -13.87 2.50 15.75
CA PHE A 75 -12.42 2.36 15.76
C PHE A 75 -11.92 1.44 14.64
N ALA A 76 -12.52 0.25 14.48
CA ALA A 76 -12.13 -0.70 13.45
C ALA A 76 -12.29 -0.10 12.05
N ILE A 77 -13.41 0.60 11.79
CA ILE A 77 -13.64 1.27 10.50
C ILE A 77 -12.55 2.33 10.24
N ARG A 78 -12.27 3.20 11.23
CA ARG A 78 -11.22 4.22 11.11
C ARG A 78 -9.85 3.58 10.87
N ALA A 79 -9.51 2.50 11.57
CA ALA A 79 -8.24 1.81 11.41
C ALA A 79 -8.07 1.21 10.01
N VAL A 80 -9.12 0.61 9.44
CA VAL A 80 -9.11 0.06 8.08
C VAL A 80 -8.92 1.17 7.05
N TYR A 81 -9.69 2.26 7.14
CA TYR A 81 -9.50 3.42 6.26
C TYR A 81 -8.10 4.01 6.36
N SER A 82 -7.60 4.26 7.57
CA SER A 82 -6.26 4.82 7.78
C SER A 82 -5.18 3.91 7.22
N THR A 83 -5.29 2.59 7.41
CA THR A 83 -4.32 1.63 6.88
C THR A 83 -4.34 1.62 5.35
N ALA A 84 -5.52 1.53 4.73
CA ALA A 84 -5.67 1.58 3.28
C ALA A 84 -5.10 2.88 2.69
N PHE A 85 -5.41 4.02 3.32
CA PHE A 85 -4.95 5.33 2.88
C PHE A 85 -3.43 5.50 3.04
N CYS A 86 -2.85 5.07 4.16
CA CYS A 86 -1.42 5.12 4.38
C CYS A 86 -0.65 4.22 3.39
N ARG A 87 -1.20 3.03 3.06
CA ARG A 87 -0.62 2.14 2.04
C ARG A 87 -0.65 2.76 0.65
N PHE A 88 -1.77 3.38 0.28
CA PHE A 88 -1.89 4.13 -0.97
C PHE A 88 -0.81 5.21 -1.09
N VAL A 89 -0.76 6.14 -0.15
CA VAL A 89 0.16 7.29 -0.22
C VAL A 89 1.62 6.83 -0.16
N THR A 90 1.97 5.98 0.80
CA THR A 90 3.36 5.56 1.02
C THR A 90 3.87 4.75 -0.17
N GLY A 91 3.11 3.77 -0.65
CA GLY A 91 3.55 2.95 -1.78
C GLY A 91 3.70 3.76 -3.07
N LEU A 92 2.85 4.78 -3.27
CA LEU A 92 2.95 5.66 -4.43
C LEU A 92 4.19 6.55 -4.31
N THR A 93 4.38 7.23 -3.18
CA THR A 93 5.58 8.07 -3.00
C THR A 93 6.87 7.27 -3.01
N ASP A 94 6.89 6.05 -2.50
CA ASP A 94 8.09 5.21 -2.49
C ASP A 94 8.45 4.70 -3.89
N SER A 95 7.44 4.44 -4.74
CA SER A 95 7.67 4.01 -6.12
C SER A 95 8.33 5.07 -7.01
N TYR A 96 8.23 6.35 -6.63
CA TYR A 96 8.84 7.49 -7.34
C TYR A 96 10.07 8.06 -6.63
N GLN A 97 10.59 7.39 -5.61
CA GLN A 97 11.89 7.73 -5.04
C GLN A 97 13.01 7.23 -5.95
N GLU A 98 13.42 8.07 -6.90
CA GLU A 98 14.54 7.78 -7.80
C GLU A 98 15.89 8.23 -7.20
N GLY A 99 16.89 7.34 -7.21
CA GLY A 99 18.30 7.67 -6.96
C GLY A 99 18.80 7.54 -5.50
N ARG A 100 20.09 7.87 -5.29
CA ARG A 100 20.79 7.72 -4.00
C ARG A 100 20.33 8.69 -2.91
N HIS A 101 19.72 9.82 -3.28
CA HIS A 101 19.23 10.83 -2.33
C HIS A 101 17.72 10.74 -2.17
N LYS A 102 17.27 10.39 -0.96
CA LYS A 102 15.84 10.30 -0.64
C LYS A 102 15.20 11.69 -0.59
N LYS A 103 14.35 11.99 -1.57
CA LYS A 103 13.43 13.14 -1.51
C LYS A 103 12.41 12.94 -0.38
N SER A 104 11.93 14.04 0.19
CA SER A 104 10.80 13.98 1.13
C SER A 104 9.53 13.50 0.43
N MET A 105 8.61 12.85 1.17
CA MET A 105 7.29 12.46 0.63
C MET A 105 6.54 13.64 0.00
N TYR A 106 6.68 14.84 0.56
CA TYR A 106 6.09 16.06 0.03
C TYR A 106 6.65 16.46 -1.34
N GLN A 107 7.97 16.34 -1.53
CA GLN A 107 8.60 16.61 -2.82
C GLN A 107 8.18 15.59 -3.86
N VAL A 108 8.18 14.30 -3.52
CA VAL A 108 7.74 13.25 -4.44
C VAL A 108 6.26 13.43 -4.80
N ALA A 109 5.41 13.74 -3.83
CA ALA A 109 4.00 14.02 -4.06
C ALA A 109 3.79 15.19 -5.04
N LYS A 110 4.61 16.25 -4.92
CA LYS A 110 4.58 17.36 -5.87
C LYS A 110 5.01 16.93 -7.28
N ASP A 111 6.01 16.06 -7.40
CA ASP A 111 6.52 15.61 -8.70
C ASP A 111 5.49 14.75 -9.47
N ILE A 112 4.57 14.07 -8.76
CA ILE A 112 3.51 13.22 -9.35
C ILE A 112 2.12 13.84 -9.27
N ASP A 113 2.02 15.14 -8.96
CA ASP A 113 0.76 15.87 -8.77
C ASP A 113 -0.22 15.21 -7.76
N LEU A 114 0.33 14.54 -6.74
CA LEU A 114 -0.44 14.02 -5.61
C LEU A 114 -0.77 15.17 -4.64
N PRO A 115 -2.04 15.36 -4.25
CA PRO A 115 -2.42 16.43 -3.33
C PRO A 115 -1.64 16.37 -2.02
N ALA A 116 -0.98 17.48 -1.63
CA ALA A 116 -0.25 17.57 -0.36
C ALA A 116 -1.11 17.21 0.85
N SER A 117 -2.43 17.45 0.78
CA SER A 117 -3.38 17.04 1.83
C SER A 117 -3.42 15.53 2.10
N PHE A 118 -3.03 14.69 1.14
CA PHE A 118 -2.95 13.24 1.32
C PHE A 118 -1.69 12.85 2.10
N VAL A 119 -0.56 13.51 1.82
CA VAL A 119 0.69 13.34 2.58
C VAL A 119 0.49 13.76 4.03
N GLU A 120 -0.18 14.89 4.25
CA GLU A 120 -0.51 15.38 5.60
C GLU A 120 -1.43 14.41 6.34
N LEU A 121 -2.50 13.94 5.71
CA LEU A 121 -3.41 12.97 6.34
C LEU A 121 -2.71 11.65 6.69
N ARG A 122 -1.78 11.19 5.86
CA ARG A 122 -0.92 10.03 6.16
C ARG A 122 -0.03 10.33 7.36
N HIS A 123 0.60 11.50 7.43
CA HIS A 123 1.45 11.89 8.55
C HIS A 123 0.66 11.87 9.86
N GLN A 124 -0.51 12.54 9.88
CA GLN A 124 -1.45 12.54 10.99
C GLN A 124 -1.82 11.12 11.42
N ALA A 125 -2.22 10.25 10.48
CA ALA A 125 -2.70 8.90 10.80
C ALA A 125 -1.64 7.96 11.42
N ILE A 126 -0.35 8.25 11.27
CA ILE A 126 0.75 7.42 11.78
C ILE A 126 1.40 8.02 13.03
N HIS A 127 1.49 9.35 13.13
CA HIS A 127 2.25 10.03 14.17
C HIS A 127 1.40 10.81 15.17
N GLU A 128 0.16 11.14 14.83
CA GLU A 128 -0.76 11.88 15.67
C GLU A 128 -2.00 11.03 16.01
N ASP A 129 -3.07 11.70 16.43
CA ASP A 129 -4.35 11.06 16.66
C ASP A 129 -4.98 10.58 15.36
N LEU A 130 -5.58 9.39 15.42
CA LEU A 130 -6.27 8.79 14.29
C LEU A 130 -7.32 9.78 13.72
N PRO A 131 -7.37 10.03 12.41
CA PRO A 131 -8.31 10.99 11.84
C PRO A 131 -9.77 10.59 12.10
N SER A 132 -10.67 11.58 12.05
CA SER A 132 -12.10 11.32 12.20
C SER A 132 -12.65 10.54 11.01
N LEU A 133 -13.70 9.75 11.23
CA LEU A 133 -14.31 8.93 10.19
C LEU A 133 -14.81 9.77 9.00
N VAL A 134 -15.33 10.98 9.25
CA VAL A 134 -15.78 11.90 8.19
C VAL A 134 -14.63 12.35 7.31
N VAL A 135 -13.46 12.66 7.90
CA VAL A 135 -12.26 13.04 7.16
C VAL A 135 -11.77 11.87 6.31
N LEU A 136 -11.70 10.67 6.89
CA LEU A 136 -11.26 9.46 6.19
C LEU A 136 -12.16 9.12 4.99
N ARG A 137 -13.49 9.09 5.17
CA ARG A 137 -14.44 8.85 4.08
C ARG A 137 -14.27 9.83 2.92
N ARG A 138 -14.15 11.13 3.23
CA ARG A 138 -13.93 12.19 2.22
C ARG A 138 -12.57 12.06 1.54
N ALA A 139 -11.53 11.74 2.28
CA ALA A 139 -10.20 11.56 1.72
C ALA A 139 -10.13 10.33 0.80
N THR A 140 -10.72 9.21 1.21
CA THR A 140 -10.81 8.00 0.39
C THR A 140 -11.60 8.21 -0.89
N ALA A 141 -12.73 8.94 -0.84
CA ALA A 141 -13.47 9.31 -2.05
C ALA A 141 -12.61 10.11 -3.03
N ARG A 142 -11.94 11.17 -2.55
CA ARG A 142 -11.01 11.98 -3.36
C ARG A 142 -9.83 11.16 -3.88
N ALA A 143 -9.32 10.20 -3.11
CA ALA A 143 -8.22 9.35 -3.54
C ALA A 143 -8.64 8.37 -4.65
N LEU A 144 -9.86 7.83 -4.58
CA LEU A 144 -10.42 6.98 -5.65
C LEU A 144 -10.66 7.77 -6.94
N GLU A 145 -11.12 9.01 -6.84
CA GLU A 145 -11.23 9.94 -7.98
C GLU A 145 -9.85 10.27 -8.56
N TRP A 146 -8.87 10.59 -7.70
CA TRP A 146 -7.51 10.85 -8.16
C TRP A 146 -6.88 9.62 -8.85
N LEU A 147 -7.08 8.41 -8.30
CA LEU A 147 -6.62 7.16 -8.93
C LEU A 147 -7.29 6.91 -10.28
N TRP A 148 -8.54 7.35 -10.45
CA TRP A 148 -9.21 7.27 -11.73
C TRP A 148 -8.51 8.13 -12.78
N ASP A 149 -8.32 9.42 -12.47
CA ASP A 149 -7.70 10.38 -13.37
C ASP A 149 -6.23 10.03 -13.66
N TYR A 150 -5.53 9.52 -12.64
CA TYR A 150 -4.12 9.16 -12.72
C TYR A 150 -3.90 7.87 -13.53
N TYR A 151 -4.58 6.78 -13.16
CA TYR A 151 -4.31 5.44 -13.69
C TYR A 151 -5.43 4.89 -14.57
N TRP A 152 -6.67 4.82 -14.05
CA TRP A 152 -7.72 3.99 -14.65
C TRP A 152 -8.30 4.52 -15.96
N GLN A 153 -8.38 5.85 -16.13
CA GLN A 153 -8.89 6.45 -17.37
C GLN A 153 -7.96 6.19 -18.57
N HIS A 154 -6.69 5.89 -18.32
CA HIS A 154 -5.67 5.68 -19.35
C HIS A 154 -5.53 4.21 -19.78
N GLN A 155 -6.25 3.27 -19.16
CA GLN A 155 -6.07 1.83 -19.42
C GLN A 155 -6.65 1.34 -20.76
N ASP A 156 -7.51 2.14 -21.39
CA ASP A 156 -8.03 1.86 -22.74
C ASP A 156 -6.97 2.13 -23.82
N GLU A 157 -5.94 2.93 -23.50
CA GLU A 157 -4.85 3.28 -24.42
C GLU A 157 -3.70 2.28 -24.29
N PRO A 158 -3.43 1.44 -25.33
CA PRO A 158 -2.48 0.34 -25.24
C PRO A 158 -1.01 0.75 -25.01
N ASN A 159 -0.68 2.05 -25.07
CA ASN A 159 0.70 2.56 -25.08
C ASN A 159 1.14 3.34 -23.83
N LYS A 160 0.21 3.71 -22.92
CA LYS A 160 0.55 4.52 -21.72
C LYS A 160 0.59 3.71 -20.41
N SER A 161 -0.18 2.63 -20.31
CA SER A 161 -0.27 1.78 -19.10
C SER A 161 1.06 1.17 -18.66
N LEU A 162 2.05 1.14 -19.55
CA LEU A 162 3.32 0.44 -19.39
C LEU A 162 4.43 1.31 -18.79
N VAL A 163 4.31 2.65 -18.83
CA VAL A 163 5.35 3.55 -18.30
C VAL A 163 5.34 3.52 -16.77
N GLU A 164 4.18 3.45 -16.13
CA GLU A 164 4.05 3.38 -14.66
C GLU A 164 4.35 1.98 -14.09
N LEU A 165 4.10 0.93 -14.89
CA LEU A 165 4.56 -0.43 -14.59
C LEU A 165 6.09 -0.48 -14.54
N ASN A 166 6.79 0.18 -15.47
CA ASN A 166 8.25 0.17 -15.51
C ASN A 166 8.91 0.92 -14.33
N THR A 167 8.31 2.03 -13.85
CA THR A 167 8.88 2.81 -12.74
C THR A 167 8.80 2.06 -11.39
N SER A 168 7.72 1.31 -11.15
CA SER A 168 7.57 0.50 -9.93
C SER A 168 8.36 -0.81 -9.99
N VAL A 169 8.54 -1.40 -11.18
CA VAL A 169 9.20 -2.70 -11.39
C VAL A 169 10.72 -2.64 -11.27
N LEU A 170 11.38 -1.55 -11.70
CA LEU A 170 12.84 -1.48 -11.65
C LEU A 170 13.40 -1.26 -10.24
N PHE A 171 12.70 -0.48 -9.39
CA PHE A 171 13.20 -0.10 -8.06
C PHE A 171 12.81 -1.07 -6.93
N GLY A 172 11.74 -1.85 -7.10
CA GLY A 172 11.28 -2.80 -6.08
C GLY A 172 12.18 -4.02 -5.90
N LEU A 173 12.85 -4.48 -6.96
CA LEU A 173 13.79 -5.61 -6.92
C LEU A 173 15.17 -5.22 -6.38
N ASP A 174 15.61 -3.97 -6.60
CA ASP A 174 16.92 -3.47 -6.17
C ASP A 174 16.99 -3.34 -4.64
N LYS A 175 15.92 -2.82 -4.02
CA LYS A 175 15.82 -2.70 -2.54
C LYS A 175 15.84 -4.05 -1.83
N THR A 176 15.28 -5.10 -2.42
CA THR A 176 15.33 -6.46 -1.83
C THR A 176 16.70 -7.10 -1.98
N SER A 177 17.47 -6.74 -3.01
CA SER A 177 18.86 -7.19 -3.20
C SER A 177 19.81 -6.48 -2.24
N GLU A 178 19.71 -5.15 -2.11
CA GLU A 178 20.54 -4.36 -1.18
C GLU A 178 20.32 -4.75 0.30
N LEU A 179 19.10 -5.18 0.67
CA LEU A 179 18.81 -5.68 2.02
C LEU A 179 19.43 -7.05 2.30
N LEU A 180 19.68 -7.86 1.27
CA LEU A 180 20.33 -9.16 1.40
C LEU A 180 21.86 -9.03 1.33
N GLU A 181 22.39 -8.13 0.50
CA GLU A 181 23.83 -7.88 0.37
C GLU A 181 24.41 -7.10 1.57
N GLY A 182 23.64 -6.17 2.15
CA GLY A 182 24.06 -5.40 3.34
C GLY A 182 24.22 -6.22 4.63
N GLN A 183 23.82 -7.50 4.64
CA GLN A 183 24.05 -8.41 5.76
C GLN A 183 25.40 -9.14 5.69
N GLU A 184 26.07 -9.18 4.53
CA GLU A 184 27.35 -9.91 4.39
C GLU A 184 28.58 -9.04 4.67
N GLU A 185 28.50 -7.72 4.48
CA GLU A 185 29.68 -6.82 4.56
C GLU A 185 30.02 -6.33 5.97
N ASN A 186 29.14 -6.53 6.97
CA ASN A 186 29.39 -6.12 8.36
C ASN A 186 29.95 -7.25 9.24
N ARG A 187 30.86 -8.06 8.68
CA ARG A 187 31.64 -9.07 9.43
C ARG A 187 32.92 -8.44 10.02
N GLY A 188 32.77 -7.32 10.71
CA GLY A 188 33.79 -6.77 11.61
C GLY A 188 33.72 -7.48 12.97
N GLU A 189 34.88 -7.84 13.53
CA GLU A 189 35.05 -8.70 14.70
C GLU A 189 34.14 -8.34 15.89
N ARG A 190 33.34 -9.33 16.35
CA ARG A 190 32.54 -9.24 17.57
C ARG A 190 33.41 -9.31 18.83
N PRO A 191 33.20 -8.46 19.85
CA PRO A 191 33.69 -8.71 21.20
C PRO A 191 33.14 -10.06 21.71
N ARG A 192 33.94 -10.78 22.50
CA ARG A 192 33.51 -12.03 23.14
C ARG A 192 32.42 -11.72 24.17
N GLU A 193 31.18 -12.06 23.84
CA GLU A 193 30.07 -12.16 24.77
C GLU A 193 29.54 -13.59 24.78
N ASP A 194 29.20 -14.04 25.98
CA ASP A 194 28.86 -15.40 26.35
C ASP A 194 27.64 -15.93 25.58
N LYS A 195 27.66 -17.23 25.28
CA LYS A 195 26.66 -17.95 24.48
C LYS A 195 25.25 -17.79 25.07
N ALA A 196 24.43 -16.96 24.45
CA ALA A 196 22.98 -17.03 24.52
C ALA A 196 22.46 -17.81 23.29
N ASP A 197 21.60 -18.80 23.53
CA ASP A 197 21.04 -19.70 22.52
C ASP A 197 20.32 -18.94 21.39
N GLU A 198 20.76 -19.12 20.15
CA GLU A 198 20.27 -18.45 18.94
C GLU A 198 18.91 -18.99 18.42
N ASN A 199 17.87 -19.07 19.25
CA ASN A 199 16.55 -19.50 18.74
C ASN A 199 15.32 -18.77 19.29
N GLU A 200 15.46 -17.55 19.80
CA GLU A 200 14.32 -16.79 20.33
C GLU A 200 13.84 -15.68 19.38
N GLY A 201 13.20 -16.10 18.28
CA GLY A 201 12.28 -15.24 17.54
C GLY A 201 10.95 -15.05 18.28
N ILE A 202 10.09 -14.16 17.76
CA ILE A 202 8.81 -13.62 18.31
C ILE A 202 7.78 -14.68 18.78
N TYR A 203 8.08 -15.98 18.66
CA TYR A 203 7.22 -17.10 19.01
C TYR A 203 7.71 -17.88 20.23
N LYS A 204 7.91 -17.22 21.38
CA LYS A 204 7.78 -17.91 22.68
C LYS A 204 7.75 -16.92 23.85
N TRP A 205 6.55 -16.47 24.19
CA TRP A 205 6.28 -15.96 25.54
C TRP A 205 5.29 -16.92 26.20
N GLU A 206 5.82 -17.89 26.95
CA GLU A 206 5.03 -18.76 27.82
C GLU A 206 5.31 -18.38 29.27
N GLY A 207 4.72 -17.29 29.76
CA GLY A 207 4.90 -16.86 31.14
C GLY A 207 4.05 -15.65 31.51
N LEU A 208 3.66 -15.55 32.79
CA LEU A 208 2.92 -14.40 33.32
C LEU A 208 3.82 -13.17 33.34
N TRP A 209 3.45 -12.13 32.60
CA TRP A 209 4.22 -10.89 32.50
C TRP A 209 4.31 -10.18 33.87
N LEU A 210 5.53 -9.98 34.38
CA LEU A 210 5.79 -9.24 35.62
C LEU A 210 6.65 -8.00 35.30
N PRO A 211 6.15 -6.77 35.56
CA PRO A 211 6.93 -5.56 35.35
C PRO A 211 8.10 -5.50 36.35
N LYS A 212 9.31 -5.17 35.86
CA LYS A 212 10.45 -4.89 36.74
C LYS A 212 10.30 -3.48 37.33
N PRO A 213 10.49 -3.29 38.65
CA PRO A 213 10.47 -1.95 39.24
C PRO A 213 11.69 -1.14 38.77
N ILE A 214 11.44 0.10 38.39
CA ILE A 214 12.49 1.08 38.05
C ILE A 214 13.17 1.46 39.36
N GLY A 215 14.39 0.98 39.58
CA GLY A 215 15.15 1.26 40.80
C GLY A 215 15.61 2.71 40.85
N CYS A 216 15.28 3.40 41.94
CA CYS A 216 16.05 4.54 42.44
C CYS A 216 17.36 4.00 43.04
N GLY A 217 18.48 4.54 42.60
CA GLY A 217 19.82 4.34 43.15
C GLY A 217 20.70 5.49 42.75
#